data_AF-A0A1L1PP83-F1
#
_entry.id   AF-A0A1L1PP83-F1
#
_cell.length_a   1.000
_cell.length_b   1.000
_cell.length_c   1.000
_cell.angle_alpha   90.00
_cell.angle_beta   90.00
_cell.angle_gamma   90.00
#
_symmetry.space_group_name_H-M   'P 1'
#
loop_
_entity.id
_entity.type
_entity.pdbx_description
1 polymer ?
#
loop_
_entity_poly.entity_id
_entity_poly.type
_entity_poly.pdbx_seq_one_letter_code
_entity_poly.pdbx_strand_id
1 'polypeptide(L)'
;MAIHQDTKISVGVVTTLFHDWQAQLEECFMKRDAFLEHVLSCEMEHLSADLAGKRNSEEAKTYISHALHRLGGARSLAIKPRSFKISKATADALRAIEHEHNLVRDALFNRLIVLMRGRRGLLRALELPETVPWNSDSGSALHVGPLPNLLEVLSDPLYNLRAECQRVHGCGIHAMDLPRELDGLSLYLDDAQVPGTGVNTLWQDLLDDAPSLLADAERFTDSLSPIRS
;
A
#
# COMPACT_ATOMS: atom_id res chain seq x y z
N MET A 1 23.59 -23.80 0.43
CA MET A 1 22.76 -22.86 1.21
C MET A 1 23.46 -21.52 1.18
N ALA A 2 22.97 -20.56 0.40
CA ALA A 2 23.50 -19.20 0.42
C ALA A 2 23.21 -18.59 1.80
N ILE A 3 24.23 -18.03 2.44
CA ILE A 3 24.04 -17.29 3.69
C ILE A 3 23.31 -16.00 3.29
N HIS A 4 22.00 -15.96 3.49
CA HIS A 4 21.25 -14.73 3.35
C HIS A 4 21.75 -13.77 4.42
N GLN A 5 22.45 -12.71 4.01
CA GLN A 5 22.82 -11.64 4.90
C GLN A 5 21.56 -10.82 5.18
N ASP A 6 21.01 -10.99 6.37
CA ASP A 6 19.89 -10.18 6.83
C ASP A 6 20.39 -8.79 7.24
N THR A 7 19.61 -7.78 6.87
CA THR A 7 19.78 -6.40 7.33
C THR A 7 18.52 -5.91 8.02
N LYS A 8 18.70 -4.96 8.93
CA LYS A 8 17.59 -4.32 9.64
C LYS A 8 17.27 -2.99 8.97
N ILE A 9 16.02 -2.79 8.58
CA ILE A 9 15.50 -1.50 8.14
C ILE A 9 14.57 -0.93 9.21
N SER A 10 14.50 0.39 9.30
CA SER A 10 13.58 1.10 10.19
C SER A 10 12.71 2.03 9.36
N VAL A 11 11.40 1.97 9.58
CA VAL A 11 10.39 2.76 8.86
C VAL A 11 9.31 3.24 9.83
N GLY A 12 8.76 4.42 9.57
CA GLY A 12 7.60 4.95 10.28
C GLY A 12 6.33 4.22 9.85
N VAL A 13 5.66 3.54 10.79
CA VAL A 13 4.38 2.85 10.52
C VAL A 13 3.30 3.40 11.44
N VAL A 14 2.11 3.61 10.88
CA VAL A 14 0.91 3.97 11.63
C VAL A 14 0.61 2.87 12.67
N THR A 15 0.56 3.27 13.94
CA THR A 15 0.55 2.31 15.06
C THR A 15 -0.65 1.37 15.04
N THR A 16 -1.84 1.88 14.77
CA THR A 16 -3.09 1.08 14.73
C THR A 16 -3.09 0.10 13.56
N LEU A 17 -2.71 0.57 12.38
CA LEU A 17 -2.51 -0.28 11.19
C LEU A 17 -1.54 -1.42 11.48
N PHE A 18 -0.41 -1.11 12.12
CA PHE A 18 0.61 -2.09 12.47
C PHE A 18 0.09 -3.15 13.45
N HIS A 19 -0.60 -2.74 14.52
CA HIS A 19 -1.10 -3.67 15.53
C HIS A 19 -2.12 -4.64 14.96
N ASP A 20 -3.09 -4.14 14.20
CA ASP A 20 -4.11 -5.01 13.62
C ASP A 20 -3.51 -5.97 12.58
N TRP A 21 -2.59 -5.48 11.74
CA TRP A 21 -1.89 -6.30 10.77
C TRP A 21 -1.09 -7.41 11.44
N GLN A 22 -0.36 -7.07 12.51
CA GLN A 22 0.42 -8.04 13.27
C GLN A 22 -0.49 -9.11 13.89
N ALA A 23 -1.64 -8.73 14.47
CA ALA A 23 -2.60 -9.67 15.03
C ALA A 23 -3.12 -10.64 13.97
N GLN A 24 -3.46 -10.16 12.76
CA GLN A 24 -3.90 -11.02 11.65
C GLN A 24 -2.81 -12.01 11.21
N LEU A 25 -1.54 -11.59 11.17
CA LEU A 25 -0.44 -12.50 10.84
C LEU A 25 -0.25 -13.57 11.91
N GLU A 26 -0.40 -13.23 13.18
CA GLU A 26 -0.33 -14.19 14.29
C GLU A 26 -1.47 -15.22 14.20
N GLU A 27 -2.69 -14.80 13.85
CA GLU A 27 -3.82 -15.69 13.58
C GLU A 27 -3.58 -16.63 12.38
N CYS A 28 -2.83 -16.17 11.37
CA CYS A 28 -2.42 -16.98 10.23
C CYS A 28 -1.15 -17.82 10.48
N PHE A 29 -0.61 -17.84 11.71
CA PHE A 29 0.63 -18.52 12.07
C PHE A 29 1.87 -18.05 11.27
N MET A 30 1.85 -16.82 10.78
CA MET A 30 2.91 -16.24 9.96
C MET A 30 3.88 -15.39 10.77
N LYS A 31 5.18 -15.54 10.52
CA LYS A 31 6.20 -14.66 11.10
C LYS A 31 6.22 -13.33 10.35
N ARG A 32 5.94 -12.23 11.05
CA ARG A 32 5.88 -10.86 10.52
C ARG A 32 7.01 -10.50 9.54
N ASP A 33 8.26 -10.59 9.99
CA ASP A 33 9.41 -10.15 9.18
C ASP A 33 9.61 -11.06 7.96
N ALA A 34 9.39 -12.37 8.10
CA ALA A 34 9.53 -13.31 6.99
C ALA A 34 8.44 -13.12 5.93
N PHE A 35 7.21 -12.86 6.36
CA PHE A 35 6.11 -12.60 5.44
C PHE A 35 6.28 -11.25 4.72
N LEU A 36 6.67 -10.20 5.44
CA LEU A 36 6.93 -8.90 4.82
C LEU A 36 8.12 -8.94 3.86
N GLU A 37 9.20 -9.66 4.20
CA GLU A 37 10.32 -9.89 3.28
C GLU A 37 9.85 -10.55 1.99
N HIS A 38 9.04 -11.60 2.10
CA HIS A 38 8.50 -12.30 0.93
C HIS A 38 7.67 -11.37 0.06
N VAL A 39 6.73 -10.63 0.66
CA VAL A 39 5.91 -9.62 -0.04
C VAL A 39 6.80 -8.59 -0.74
N LEU A 40 7.77 -8.01 -0.03
CA LEU A 40 8.68 -7.03 -0.63
C LEU A 40 9.44 -7.64 -1.82
N SER A 41 9.96 -8.85 -1.68
CA SER A 41 10.73 -9.50 -2.74
C SER A 41 9.91 -9.73 -4.01
N CYS A 42 8.62 -10.05 -3.89
CA CYS A 42 7.70 -10.13 -5.02
C CYS A 42 7.38 -8.75 -5.60
N GLU A 43 7.12 -7.76 -4.74
CA GLU A 43 6.64 -6.45 -5.19
C GLU A 43 7.72 -5.57 -5.84
N MET A 44 9.02 -5.78 -5.61
CA MET A 44 10.05 -4.86 -6.12
C MET A 44 10.01 -4.72 -7.65
N GLU A 45 9.83 -5.82 -8.38
CA GLU A 45 9.76 -5.79 -9.84
C GLU A 45 8.49 -5.09 -10.34
N HIS A 46 7.35 -5.39 -9.71
CA HIS A 46 6.07 -4.74 -10.03
C HIS A 46 6.08 -3.25 -9.71
N LEU A 47 6.65 -2.86 -8.57
CA LEU A 47 6.79 -1.48 -8.15
C LEU A 47 7.63 -0.67 -9.14
N SER A 48 8.75 -1.22 -9.59
CA SER A 48 9.62 -0.58 -10.58
C SER A 48 8.91 -0.44 -11.94
N ALA A 49 8.18 -1.47 -12.38
CA ALA A 49 7.42 -1.43 -13.63
C ALA A 49 6.27 -0.41 -13.59
N ASP A 50 5.48 -0.41 -12.52
CA ASP A 50 4.34 0.50 -12.33
C ASP A 50 4.78 1.97 -12.31
N LEU A 51 5.95 2.25 -11.73
CA LEU A 51 6.48 3.60 -11.57
C LEU A 51 7.46 4.00 -12.69
N ALA A 52 7.62 3.18 -13.73
CA ALA A 52 8.55 3.46 -14.82
C ALA A 52 8.30 4.85 -15.43
N GLY A 53 9.34 5.69 -15.46
CA GLY A 53 9.27 7.06 -15.96
C GLY A 53 8.61 8.08 -15.02
N LYS A 54 8.13 7.66 -13.84
CA LYS A 54 7.56 8.54 -12.81
C LYS A 54 8.59 8.81 -11.73
N ARG A 55 8.73 10.07 -11.31
CA ARG A 55 9.60 10.47 -10.19
C ARG A 55 8.95 11.62 -9.45
N ASN A 56 8.81 11.51 -8.12
CA ASN A 56 8.27 12.59 -7.32
C ASN A 56 9.21 13.81 -7.33
N SER A 57 8.64 15.00 -7.44
CA SER A 57 9.30 16.24 -7.03
C SER A 57 9.57 16.23 -5.52
N GLU A 58 10.41 17.15 -5.05
CA GLU A 58 10.64 17.30 -3.60
C GLU A 58 9.39 17.81 -2.88
N GLU A 59 8.57 18.62 -3.56
CA GLU A 59 7.28 19.11 -3.11
C GLU A 59 6.28 17.97 -2.93
N ALA A 60 6.12 17.11 -3.95
CA ALA A 60 5.25 15.93 -3.90
C ALA A 60 5.69 14.97 -2.78
N LYS A 61 6.99 14.67 -2.70
CA LYS A 61 7.55 13.81 -1.64
C LYS A 61 7.27 14.37 -0.24
N THR A 62 7.48 15.67 -0.06
CA THR A 62 7.21 16.37 1.21
C THR A 62 5.73 16.32 1.54
N TYR A 63 4.87 16.57 0.54
CA TYR A 63 3.42 16.50 0.71
C TYR A 63 2.95 15.11 1.13
N ILE A 64 3.39 14.05 0.44
CA ILE A 64 3.05 12.65 0.77
C ILE A 64 3.48 12.34 2.21
N SER A 65 4.71 12.70 2.59
CA SER A 65 5.20 12.52 3.96
C SER A 65 4.31 13.20 5.00
N HIS A 66 3.95 14.47 4.78
CA HIS A 66 3.04 15.18 5.68
C HIS A 66 1.62 14.62 5.67
N ALA A 67 1.11 14.17 4.51
CA ALA A 67 -0.20 13.55 4.38
C ALA A 67 -0.25 12.23 5.15
N LEU A 68 0.83 11.45 5.16
CA LEU A 68 0.95 10.23 5.96
C LEU A 68 0.81 10.52 7.45
N HIS A 69 1.42 11.60 7.95
CA HIS A 69 1.25 12.04 9.34
C HIS A 69 -0.18 12.51 9.66
N ARG A 70 -0.94 12.96 8.66
CA ARG A 70 -2.35 13.35 8.81
C ARG A 70 -3.33 12.20 8.58
N LEU A 71 -2.86 11.00 8.23
CA LEU A 71 -3.72 9.86 8.00
C LEU A 71 -4.58 9.57 9.25
N GLY A 72 -5.90 9.45 9.06
CA GLY A 72 -6.87 9.40 10.17
C GLY A 72 -7.46 10.75 10.59
N GLY A 73 -7.20 11.83 9.83
CA GLY A 73 -7.88 13.13 9.95
C GLY A 73 -7.69 13.81 11.30
N ALA A 74 -8.79 14.25 11.92
CA ALA A 74 -8.80 14.93 13.22
C ALA A 74 -8.22 14.08 14.37
N ARG A 75 -8.03 12.77 14.15
CA ARG A 75 -7.46 11.80 15.09
C ARG A 75 -6.09 11.29 14.65
N SER A 76 -5.36 12.11 13.88
CA SER A 76 -4.00 11.86 13.35
C SER A 76 -3.29 10.74 14.10
N LEU A 77 -3.08 9.65 13.38
CA LEU A 77 -2.64 8.40 13.98
C LEU A 77 -1.15 8.47 14.31
N ALA A 78 -0.78 8.01 15.49
CA ALA A 78 0.62 8.02 15.91
C ALA A 78 1.45 7.11 14.99
N ILE A 79 2.37 7.69 14.24
CA ILE A 79 3.40 6.96 13.52
C ILE A 79 4.52 6.63 14.49
N LYS A 80 4.93 5.36 14.54
CA LYS A 80 6.07 4.92 15.35
C LYS A 80 7.09 4.20 14.48
N PRO A 81 8.39 4.39 14.75
CA PRO A 81 9.41 3.61 14.06
C PRO A 81 9.22 2.13 14.37
N ARG A 82 9.26 1.32 13.32
CA ARG A 82 9.23 -0.15 13.36
C ARG A 82 10.41 -0.66 12.58
N SER A 83 11.00 -1.72 13.11
CA SER A 83 12.13 -2.36 12.46
C SER A 83 11.77 -3.72 11.91
N PHE A 84 12.21 -3.98 10.69
CA PHE A 84 12.01 -5.23 9.97
C PHE A 84 13.36 -5.82 9.57
N LYS A 85 13.50 -7.13 9.72
CA LYS A 85 14.62 -7.88 9.16
C LYS A 85 14.27 -8.31 7.75
N ILE A 86 15.10 -7.91 6.80
CA ILE A 86 14.96 -8.21 5.37
C ILE A 86 16.30 -8.66 4.81
N SER A 87 16.30 -9.37 3.68
CA SER A 87 17.56 -9.74 3.06
C SER A 87 18.27 -8.50 2.50
N LYS A 88 19.60 -8.56 2.42
CA LYS A 88 20.40 -7.49 1.80
C LYS A 88 19.97 -7.21 0.36
N ALA A 89 19.63 -8.26 -0.41
CA ALA A 89 19.18 -8.12 -1.79
C ALA A 89 17.89 -7.29 -1.89
N THR A 90 16.87 -7.62 -1.09
CA THR A 90 15.61 -6.86 -1.03
C THR A 90 15.85 -5.44 -0.54
N ALA A 91 16.73 -5.24 0.44
CA ALA A 91 17.08 -3.91 0.94
C ALA A 91 17.76 -3.04 -0.11
N ASP A 92 18.66 -3.61 -0.90
CA ASP A 92 19.38 -2.89 -1.95
C ASP A 92 18.45 -2.57 -3.13
N ALA A 93 17.56 -3.50 -3.51
CA ALA A 93 16.50 -3.24 -4.49
C ALA A 93 15.56 -2.12 -4.05
N LEU A 94 15.09 -2.16 -2.79
CA LEU A 94 14.25 -1.10 -2.22
C LEU A 94 14.95 0.27 -2.25
N ARG A 95 16.24 0.33 -1.88
CA ARG A 95 17.01 1.59 -1.92
C ARG A 95 17.17 2.13 -3.35
N ALA A 96 17.35 1.24 -4.33
CA ALA A 96 17.46 1.63 -5.73
C ALA A 96 16.15 2.29 -6.21
N ILE A 97 15.01 1.63 -5.97
CA ILE A 97 13.68 2.15 -6.34
C ILE A 97 13.37 3.47 -5.60
N GLU A 98 13.68 3.54 -4.30
CA GLU A 98 13.49 4.76 -3.51
C GLU A 98 14.28 5.93 -4.09
N HIS A 99 15.53 5.69 -4.48
CA HIS A 99 16.38 6.71 -5.10
C HIS A 99 15.91 7.07 -6.51
N GLU A 100 15.51 6.11 -7.34
CA GLU A 100 15.10 6.28 -8.72
C GLU A 100 13.79 7.07 -8.87
N HIS A 101 12.79 6.77 -8.04
CA HIS A 101 11.46 7.40 -8.12
C HIS A 101 11.24 8.50 -7.06
N ASN A 102 12.25 8.76 -6.22
CA ASN A 102 12.18 9.70 -5.09
C ASN A 102 11.03 9.39 -4.12
N LEU A 103 10.94 8.12 -3.69
CA LEU A 103 9.81 7.63 -2.90
C LEU A 103 9.90 8.02 -1.42
N VAL A 104 8.75 8.10 -0.78
CA VAL A 104 8.63 8.11 0.68
C VAL A 104 8.54 6.65 1.15
N ARG A 105 9.65 6.12 1.69
CA ARG A 105 9.71 4.72 2.15
C ARG A 105 8.61 4.37 3.16
N ASP A 106 8.32 5.28 4.08
CA ASP A 106 7.26 5.09 5.07
C ASP A 106 5.88 4.93 4.41
N ALA A 107 5.58 5.71 3.38
CA ALA A 107 4.33 5.60 2.62
C ALA A 107 4.23 4.22 1.94
N LEU A 108 5.32 3.73 1.35
CA LEU A 108 5.36 2.38 0.76
C LEU A 108 5.01 1.28 1.77
N PHE A 109 5.63 1.28 2.94
CA PHE A 109 5.36 0.24 3.95
C PHE A 109 3.93 0.32 4.46
N ASN A 110 3.40 1.53 4.70
CA ASN A 110 2.00 1.68 5.12
C ASN A 110 1.04 1.26 3.99
N ARG A 111 1.35 1.57 2.72
CA ARG A 111 0.56 1.13 1.55
C ARG A 111 0.52 -0.39 1.48
N LEU A 112 1.67 -1.07 1.53
CA LEU A 112 1.73 -2.53 1.49
C LEU A 112 0.95 -3.18 2.64
N ILE A 113 1.07 -2.65 3.86
CA ILE A 113 0.28 -3.12 5.02
C ILE A 113 -1.22 -2.97 4.75
N VAL A 114 -1.64 -1.81 4.27
CA VAL A 114 -3.06 -1.55 4.00
C VAL A 114 -3.60 -2.45 2.88
N LEU A 115 -2.84 -2.64 1.81
CA LEU A 115 -3.18 -3.55 0.70
C LEU A 115 -3.27 -5.00 1.15
N MET A 116 -2.28 -5.52 1.88
CA MET A 116 -2.29 -6.90 2.41
C MET A 116 -3.53 -7.19 3.26
N ARG A 117 -4.04 -6.18 3.97
CA ARG A 117 -5.23 -6.33 4.82
C ARG A 117 -6.53 -6.32 4.04
N GLY A 118 -6.56 -5.70 2.85
CA GLY A 118 -7.73 -5.68 1.95
C GLY A 118 -9.05 -5.33 2.65
N ARG A 119 -9.06 -4.41 3.62
CA ARG A 119 -10.28 -4.09 4.37
C ARG A 119 -11.36 -3.61 3.41
N ARG A 120 -12.61 -4.05 3.62
CA ARG A 120 -13.76 -3.70 2.76
C ARG A 120 -13.88 -2.21 2.48
N GLY A 121 -13.72 -1.36 3.50
CA GLY A 121 -13.77 0.09 3.34
C GLY A 121 -12.66 0.64 2.42
N LEU A 122 -11.44 0.11 2.54
CA LEU A 122 -10.36 0.45 1.62
C LEU A 122 -10.71 -0.01 0.20
N LEU A 123 -11.08 -1.27 0.02
CA LEU A 123 -11.35 -1.81 -1.33
C LEU A 123 -12.44 -1.01 -2.03
N ARG A 124 -13.51 -0.62 -1.32
CA ARG A 124 -14.55 0.27 -1.86
C ARG A 124 -14.03 1.66 -2.22
N ALA A 125 -13.23 2.28 -1.35
CA ALA A 125 -12.63 3.57 -1.62
C ALA A 125 -11.69 3.55 -2.84
N LEU A 126 -11.12 2.38 -3.15
CA LEU A 126 -10.28 2.13 -4.33
C LEU A 126 -11.08 1.55 -5.51
N GLU A 127 -12.41 1.42 -5.39
CA GLU A 127 -13.29 0.80 -6.38
C GLU A 127 -12.87 -0.64 -6.78
N LEU A 128 -12.16 -1.34 -5.90
CA LEU A 128 -11.74 -2.72 -6.07
C LEU A 128 -12.79 -3.69 -5.49
N PRO A 129 -12.96 -4.87 -6.10
CA PRO A 129 -13.92 -5.86 -5.61
C PRO A 129 -13.47 -6.46 -4.27
N GLU A 130 -14.43 -6.75 -3.38
CA GLU A 130 -14.16 -7.41 -2.09
C GLU A 130 -13.80 -8.89 -2.23
N THR A 131 -14.13 -9.50 -3.36
CA THR A 131 -13.86 -10.90 -3.71
C THR A 131 -13.49 -10.99 -5.18
N VAL A 132 -12.55 -11.87 -5.54
CA VAL A 132 -12.24 -12.14 -6.95
C VAL A 132 -13.51 -12.60 -7.67
N PRO A 133 -13.97 -11.89 -8.72
CA PRO A 133 -15.14 -12.30 -9.48
C PRO A 133 -14.96 -13.70 -10.07
N TRP A 134 -16.04 -14.49 -10.12
CA TRP A 134 -16.02 -15.85 -10.66
C TRP A 134 -15.59 -15.93 -12.14
N ASN A 135 -15.73 -14.81 -12.85
CA ASN A 135 -15.35 -14.64 -14.26
C ASN A 135 -14.04 -13.86 -14.43
N SER A 136 -13.27 -13.65 -13.35
CA SER A 136 -11.94 -13.05 -13.46
C SER A 136 -10.97 -14.07 -14.03
N ASP A 137 -10.14 -13.63 -14.99
CA ASP A 137 -9.05 -14.45 -15.53
C ASP A 137 -8.00 -14.81 -14.45
N SER A 138 -8.04 -14.12 -13.30
CA SER A 138 -7.24 -14.41 -12.11
C SER A 138 -7.83 -15.48 -11.18
N GLY A 139 -9.04 -15.98 -11.47
CA GLY A 139 -9.72 -16.98 -10.65
C GLY A 139 -8.98 -18.32 -10.63
N SER A 140 -8.38 -18.66 -9.49
CA SER A 140 -7.83 -20.00 -9.27
C SER A 140 -8.89 -20.99 -8.78
N ALA A 141 -8.84 -22.21 -9.31
CA ALA A 141 -9.62 -23.32 -8.79
C ALA A 141 -9.05 -23.78 -7.45
N LEU A 142 -9.82 -23.63 -6.38
CA LEU A 142 -9.41 -24.07 -5.05
C LEU A 142 -9.06 -25.57 -5.06
N HIS A 143 -7.84 -25.88 -4.63
CA HIS A 143 -7.40 -27.24 -4.37
C HIS A 143 -8.22 -27.86 -3.21
N VAL A 144 -8.46 -29.17 -3.29
CA VAL A 144 -9.14 -29.92 -2.22
C VAL A 144 -8.34 -29.88 -0.91
N GLY A 145 -7.00 -29.90 -1.01
CA GLY A 145 -6.11 -29.81 0.15
C GLY A 145 -5.90 -28.35 0.58
N PRO A 146 -5.83 -28.07 1.90
CA PRO A 146 -5.66 -26.70 2.39
C PRO A 146 -4.25 -26.14 2.15
N LEU A 147 -3.20 -26.96 2.20
CA LEU A 147 -1.81 -26.51 2.04
C LEU A 147 -1.51 -25.96 0.63
N PRO A 148 -1.91 -26.63 -0.47
CA PRO A 148 -1.76 -26.06 -1.81
C PRO A 148 -2.41 -24.68 -1.97
N ASN A 149 -3.63 -24.48 -1.45
CA ASN A 149 -4.30 -23.17 -1.51
C ASN A 149 -3.50 -22.08 -0.79
N LEU A 150 -2.95 -22.39 0.38
CA LEU A 150 -2.11 -21.45 1.12
C LEU A 150 -0.82 -21.13 0.37
N LEU A 151 -0.17 -22.13 -0.22
CA LEU A 151 1.06 -21.94 -1.00
C LEU A 151 0.81 -21.11 -2.26
N GLU A 152 -0.34 -21.28 -2.91
CA GLU A 152 -0.73 -20.48 -4.06
C GLU A 152 -0.87 -19.00 -3.69
N VAL A 153 -1.65 -18.69 -2.64
CA VAL A 153 -1.80 -17.31 -2.14
C VAL A 153 -0.45 -16.74 -1.69
N LEU A 154 0.38 -17.56 -1.03
CA LEU A 154 1.68 -17.12 -0.56
C LEU A 154 2.71 -16.95 -1.67
N SER A 155 2.56 -17.60 -2.82
CA SER A 155 3.52 -17.48 -3.92
C SER A 155 3.60 -16.05 -4.44
N ASP A 156 2.47 -15.35 -4.45
CA ASP A 156 2.34 -13.96 -4.85
C ASP A 156 1.16 -13.29 -4.10
N PRO A 157 1.41 -12.75 -2.89
CA PRO A 157 0.34 -12.32 -1.99
C PRO A 157 -0.54 -11.18 -2.50
N LEU A 158 -0.06 -10.35 -3.43
CA LEU A 158 -0.81 -9.22 -3.98
C LEU A 158 -1.27 -9.43 -5.43
N TYR A 159 -1.07 -10.62 -5.99
CA TYR A 159 -1.45 -10.97 -7.38
C TYR A 159 -2.88 -10.56 -7.73
N ASN A 160 -3.87 -11.03 -6.94
CA ASN A 160 -5.28 -10.76 -7.21
C ASN A 160 -5.60 -9.26 -7.14
N LEU A 161 -4.99 -8.54 -6.19
CA LEU A 161 -5.17 -7.09 -6.06
C LEU A 161 -4.60 -6.36 -7.28
N ARG A 162 -3.41 -6.76 -7.75
CA ARG A 162 -2.82 -6.19 -8.98
C ARG A 162 -3.67 -6.49 -10.21
N ALA A 163 -4.12 -7.73 -10.38
CA ALA A 163 -4.94 -8.13 -11.51
C ALA A 163 -6.26 -7.36 -11.56
N GLU A 164 -6.95 -7.23 -10.42
CA GLU A 164 -8.19 -6.46 -10.35
C GLU A 164 -7.97 -4.96 -10.51
N CYS A 165 -6.87 -4.40 -9.97
CA CYS A 165 -6.50 -3.00 -10.22
C CYS A 165 -6.26 -2.75 -11.72
N GLN A 166 -5.51 -3.62 -12.40
CA GLN A 166 -5.29 -3.52 -13.83
C GLN A 166 -6.61 -3.66 -14.63
N ARG A 167 -7.52 -4.54 -14.19
CA ARG A 167 -8.82 -4.75 -14.85
C ARG A 167 -9.78 -3.58 -14.67
N VAL A 168 -9.85 -3.00 -13.47
CA VAL A 168 -10.78 -1.91 -13.13
C VAL A 168 -10.25 -0.56 -13.60
N HIS A 169 -8.97 -0.28 -13.35
CA HIS A 169 -8.37 1.05 -13.52
C HIS A 169 -7.42 1.14 -14.72
N GLY A 170 -7.06 0.01 -15.34
CA GLY A 170 -6.12 -0.01 -16.48
C GLY A 170 -4.66 0.27 -16.10
N CYS A 171 -4.33 0.29 -14.81
CA CYS A 171 -2.99 0.59 -14.30
C CYS A 171 -2.54 -0.40 -13.22
N GLY A 172 -1.23 -0.38 -12.94
CA GLY A 172 -0.65 -1.15 -11.85
C GLY A 172 -0.97 -0.56 -10.48
N ILE A 173 -1.07 -1.44 -9.47
CA ILE A 173 -1.55 -1.05 -8.14
C ILE A 173 -0.66 -0.04 -7.43
N HIS A 174 0.62 0.06 -7.79
CA HIS A 174 1.56 1.02 -7.19
C HIS A 174 1.52 2.38 -7.89
N ALA A 175 0.99 2.42 -9.12
CA ALA A 175 0.79 3.61 -9.94
C ALA A 175 -0.61 4.22 -9.83
N MET A 176 -1.54 3.53 -9.17
CA MET A 176 -2.93 3.94 -9.00
C MET A 176 -3.04 5.20 -8.14
N ASP A 177 -3.75 6.19 -8.67
CA ASP A 177 -4.13 7.41 -7.96
C ASP A 177 -5.07 7.07 -6.80
N LEU A 178 -4.83 7.70 -5.66
CA LEU A 178 -5.65 7.49 -4.47
C LEU A 178 -6.60 8.66 -4.24
N PRO A 179 -7.74 8.43 -3.57
CA PRO A 179 -8.51 9.52 -2.98
C PRO A 179 -7.64 10.38 -2.07
N ARG A 180 -7.92 11.69 -2.03
CA ARG A 180 -7.09 12.69 -1.34
C ARG A 180 -6.86 12.40 0.13
N GLU A 181 -7.85 11.79 0.79
CA GLU A 181 -7.79 11.36 2.20
C GLU A 181 -6.70 10.32 2.44
N LEU A 182 -6.26 9.64 1.37
CA LEU A 182 -5.27 8.57 1.36
C LEU A 182 -3.96 8.96 0.67
N ASP A 183 -3.74 10.24 0.34
CA ASP A 183 -2.50 10.74 -0.29
C ASP A 183 -1.22 10.32 0.46
N GLY A 184 -1.32 10.13 1.79
CA GLY A 184 -0.22 9.63 2.61
C GLY A 184 0.24 8.20 2.27
N LEU A 185 -0.57 7.45 1.52
CA LEU A 185 -0.27 6.11 1.02
C LEU A 185 0.13 6.11 -0.46
N SER A 186 0.15 7.28 -1.12
CA SER A 186 0.54 7.41 -2.53
C SER A 186 2.04 7.23 -2.70
N LEU A 187 2.43 6.57 -3.79
CA LEU A 187 3.85 6.37 -4.15
C LEU A 187 4.32 7.39 -5.18
N TYR A 188 3.39 7.94 -5.95
CA TYR A 188 3.63 9.02 -6.88
C TYR A 188 2.45 10.00 -6.82
N LEU A 189 2.73 11.29 -6.93
CA LEU A 189 1.75 12.34 -7.16
C LEU A 189 2.30 13.33 -8.19
N ASP A 190 1.48 13.72 -9.15
CA ASP A 190 1.83 14.80 -10.08
C ASP A 190 1.82 16.14 -9.34
N ASP A 191 2.73 17.05 -9.69
CA ASP A 191 2.81 18.37 -9.07
C ASP A 191 1.50 19.16 -9.22
N ALA A 192 0.70 18.90 -10.26
CA ALA A 192 -0.63 19.47 -10.44
C ALA A 192 -1.60 19.10 -9.30
N GLN A 193 -1.41 17.93 -8.68
CA GLN A 193 -2.26 17.42 -7.60
C GLN A 193 -1.79 17.91 -6.22
N VAL A 194 -0.53 18.37 -6.10
CA VAL A 194 0.06 18.82 -4.83
C VAL A 194 -0.47 20.21 -4.44
N PRO A 195 -1.18 20.37 -3.31
CA PRO A 195 -1.75 21.66 -2.89
C PRO A 195 -0.67 22.74 -2.71
N GLY A 196 -0.88 23.90 -3.32
CA GLY A 196 0.03 25.05 -3.20
C GLY A 196 1.12 25.13 -4.27
N THR A 197 1.17 24.20 -5.22
CA THR A 197 1.91 24.39 -6.48
C THR A 197 1.12 25.30 -7.42
N GLY A 198 1.79 26.08 -8.27
CA GLY A 198 1.14 27.06 -9.17
C GLY A 198 0.18 26.46 -10.21
N VAL A 199 0.06 25.13 -10.28
CA VAL A 199 -0.78 24.37 -11.21
C VAL A 199 -2.11 23.92 -10.56
N ASN A 200 -2.20 23.94 -9.22
CA ASN A 200 -3.31 23.37 -8.43
C ASN A 200 -4.63 24.17 -8.50
N THR A 201 -4.62 25.42 -8.98
CA THR A 201 -5.80 26.30 -8.96
C THR A 201 -6.94 25.92 -9.92
N LEU A 202 -6.74 24.97 -10.83
CA LEU A 202 -7.73 24.58 -11.85
C LEU A 202 -8.41 23.23 -11.60
N TRP A 203 -7.87 22.38 -10.71
CA TRP A 203 -8.37 21.01 -10.49
C TRP A 203 -9.35 20.87 -9.31
N GLN A 204 -9.45 21.89 -8.45
CA GLN A 204 -10.33 21.88 -7.28
C GLN A 204 -11.82 21.82 -7.65
N ASP A 205 -12.22 22.26 -8.84
CA ASP A 205 -13.63 22.33 -9.25
C ASP A 205 -14.16 21.02 -9.87
N LEU A 206 -13.29 20.07 -10.25
CA LEU A 206 -13.68 18.84 -10.98
C LEU A 206 -13.83 17.59 -10.09
N LEU A 207 -13.25 17.59 -8.88
CA LEU A 207 -13.27 16.43 -7.96
C LEU A 207 -14.44 16.44 -6.97
N ASP A 208 -15.19 17.54 -6.88
CA ASP A 208 -16.36 17.68 -6.01
C ASP A 208 -17.58 16.83 -6.45
N ASP A 209 -17.51 16.13 -7.59
CA ASP A 209 -18.60 15.35 -8.17
C ASP A 209 -18.64 13.85 -7.75
N ALA A 210 -17.80 13.39 -6.80
CA ALA A 210 -17.79 11.99 -6.32
C ALA A 210 -18.04 11.81 -4.79
N PRO A 211 -19.16 12.29 -4.24
CA PRO A 211 -19.40 12.34 -2.77
C PRO A 211 -19.45 10.98 -2.07
N SER A 212 -19.75 9.88 -2.78
CA SER A 212 -19.82 8.54 -2.16
C SER A 212 -18.45 7.89 -1.93
N LEU A 213 -17.46 8.17 -2.77
CA LEU A 213 -16.11 7.63 -2.65
C LEU A 213 -15.33 8.34 -1.55
N LEU A 214 -15.50 9.66 -1.43
CA LEU A 214 -14.97 10.46 -0.32
C LEU A 214 -15.49 9.93 1.02
N ALA A 215 -16.78 9.60 1.12
CA ALA A 215 -17.36 9.06 2.34
C ALA A 215 -16.79 7.67 2.72
N ASP A 216 -16.45 6.82 1.75
CA ASP A 216 -15.86 5.50 2.02
C ASP A 216 -14.36 5.60 2.37
N ALA A 217 -13.62 6.51 1.75
CA ALA A 217 -12.24 6.84 2.13
C ALA A 217 -12.19 7.42 3.56
N GLU A 218 -13.07 8.37 3.88
CA GLU A 218 -13.24 8.90 5.23
C GLU A 218 -13.58 7.79 6.23
N ARG A 219 -14.58 6.94 5.94
CA ARG A 219 -14.92 5.78 6.78
C ARG A 219 -13.75 4.84 6.99
N PHE A 220 -12.96 4.57 5.96
CA PHE A 220 -11.76 3.74 6.10
C PHE A 220 -10.76 4.43 7.04
N THR A 221 -10.43 5.71 6.81
CA THR A 221 -9.51 6.45 7.68
C THR A 221 -10.00 6.50 9.13
N ASP A 222 -11.30 6.63 9.34
CA ASP A 222 -11.94 6.57 10.66
C ASP A 222 -11.84 5.18 11.30
N SER A 223 -11.94 4.11 10.50
CA SER A 223 -11.78 2.72 10.95
C SER A 223 -10.35 2.37 11.39
N LEU A 224 -9.37 3.22 11.07
CA LEU A 224 -8.00 3.08 11.54
C LEU A 224 -7.80 3.59 12.97
N SER A 225 -8.87 4.04 13.63
CA SER A 225 -8.84 4.45 15.03
C SER A 225 -8.51 3.29 15.98
N PRO A 226 -7.81 3.54 17.10
CA PRO A 226 -7.63 2.52 18.13
C PRO A 226 -8.99 2.09 18.68
N ILE A 227 -9.23 0.79 18.79
CA ILE A 227 -10.33 0.27 19.62
C ILE A 227 -10.02 0.73 21.04
N ARG A 228 -10.91 1.54 21.63
CA ARG A 228 -10.83 1.87 23.07
C ARG A 228 -10.93 0.55 23.83
N SER A 229 -9.81 0.10 24.39
CA SER A 229 -9.76 -0.93 25.43
C SER A 229 -10.44 -0.43 26.70
#